data_AF-A3DFX7-F1
#
_entry.id   AF-A3DFX7-F1
#
_cell.length_a   1.000
_cell.length_b   1.000
_cell.length_c   1.000
_cell.angle_alpha   90.00
_cell.angle_beta   90.00
_cell.angle_gamma   90.00
#
_symmetry.space_group_name_H-M   'P 1'
#
loop_
_entity.id
_entity.type
_entity.pdbx_description
1 polymer ?
#
loop_
_entity_poly.entity_id
_entity_poly.type
_entity_poly.pdbx_seq_one_letter_code
_entity_poly.pdbx_strand_id
1 'polypeptide(L)' 'MGIENLITDKIYRQIIVIRDSGVCNMFDLPRVQEEAYKKGYYELVVFLNEHKKEYAEFILTGKR' A
#
# COMPACT_ATOMS: atom_id res chain seq x y z
N MET A 1 -2.68 20.71 -14.28
CA MET A 1 -2.70 19.24 -14.12
C MET A 1 -2.76 19.00 -12.63
N GLY A 2 -3.93 18.66 -12.09
CA GLY A 2 -4.05 18.35 -10.66
C GLY A 2 -3.20 17.12 -10.37
N ILE A 3 -2.45 17.14 -9.27
CA ILE A 3 -1.74 15.94 -8.82
C ILE A 3 -2.83 14.93 -8.44
N GLU A 4 -3.02 13.90 -9.25
CA GLU A 4 -3.92 12.80 -8.90
C GLU A 4 -3.38 12.15 -7.63
N ASN A 5 -4.25 12.03 -6.62
CA ASN A 5 -3.89 11.31 -5.40
C ASN A 5 -3.85 9.81 -5.73
N LEU A 6 -2.64 9.28 -5.83
CA LEU A 6 -2.39 7.87 -6.15
C LEU A 6 -2.83 6.94 -5.01
N ILE A 7 -2.82 7.43 -3.77
CA ILE A 7 -3.29 6.68 -2.59
C ILE A 7 -4.75 7.03 -2.33
N THR A 8 -5.62 6.36 -3.08
CA THR A 8 -7.07 6.45 -2.89
C THR A 8 -7.47 6.01 -1.47
N ASP A 9 -8.65 6.42 -0.99
CA ASP A 9 -9.16 5.98 0.31
C ASP A 9 -9.27 4.45 0.41
N LYS A 10 -9.47 3.77 -0.71
CA LYS A 10 -9.52 2.31 -0.78
C LYS A 10 -8.14 1.70 -0.59
N ILE A 11 -7.14 2.16 -1.33
CA ILE A 11 -5.74 1.73 -1.19
C ILE A 11 -5.25 2.01 0.23
N TYR A 12 -5.54 3.20 0.76
CA TYR A 12 -5.22 3.55 2.15
C TYR A 12 -5.80 2.53 3.14
N ARG A 13 -7.11 2.25 3.09
CA ARG A 13 -7.75 1.31 4.02
C ARG A 13 -7.12 -0.08 3.93
N GLN A 14 -6.77 -0.54 2.73
CA GLN A 14 -6.11 -1.82 2.52
C GLN A 14 -4.71 -1.86 3.14
N ILE A 15 -3.92 -0.79 2.97
CA ILE A 15 -2.60 -0.66 3.60
C ILE A 15 -2.72 -0.66 5.13
N ILE A 16 -3.70 0.07 5.69
CA ILE A 16 -3.95 0.12 7.14
C ILE A 16 -4.34 -1.25 7.68
N VAL A 17 -5.19 -2.01 6.98
CA VAL A 17 -5.55 -3.38 7.41
C VAL A 17 -4.32 -4.29 7.48
N ILE A 18 -3.40 -4.20 6.50
CA ILE A 18 -2.16 -5.00 6.53
C ILE A 18 -1.25 -4.52 7.66
N ARG A 19 -1.06 -3.21 7.81
CA ARG A 19 -0.24 -2.63 8.88
C ARG A 19 -0.72 -3.04 10.26
N ASP A 20 -2.02 -2.86 10.52
CA ASP A 20 -2.62 -3.11 11.83
C ASP A 20 -2.66 -4.62 12.15
N SER A 21 -2.57 -5.49 11.14
CA SER A 21 -2.44 -6.93 11.35
C SER A 21 -1.07 -7.35 11.91
N GLY A 22 -0.03 -6.53 11.74
CA GLY A 22 1.32 -6.80 12.24
C GLY A 22 2.03 -8.02 11.63
N VAL A 23 1.47 -8.63 10.58
CA VAL A 23 1.98 -9.90 10.00
C VAL A 23 3.28 -9.75 9.20
N CYS A 24 3.64 -8.53 8.81
CA CYS A 24 4.84 -8.25 8.04
C CYS A 24 5.37 -6.84 8.30
N ASN A 25 6.66 -6.64 8.02
CA ASN A 25 7.24 -5.31 7.96
C ASN A 25 6.68 -4.55 6.74
N MET A 26 6.26 -3.30 6.91
CA MET A 26 5.65 -2.54 5.81
C MET A 26 6.64 -2.13 4.70
N PHE A 27 7.95 -2.24 4.93
CA PHE A 27 9.00 -2.07 3.91
C PHE A 27 9.39 -3.39 3.23
N ASP A 28 8.90 -4.53 3.71
CA ASP A 28 9.01 -5.82 3.02
C ASP A 28 7.93 -5.89 1.93
N LEU A 29 8.17 -5.17 0.84
CA LEU A 29 7.21 -4.99 -0.24
C LEU A 29 6.72 -6.33 -0.85
N PRO A 30 7.57 -7.33 -1.12
CA PRO A 30 7.10 -8.65 -1.58
C PRO A 30 6.13 -9.29 -0.60
N ARG A 31 6.38 -9.20 0.71
CA ARG A 31 5.49 -9.75 1.73
C ARG A 31 4.18 -8.98 1.82
N VAL A 32 4.21 -7.65 1.75
CA VAL A 32 2.99 -6.82 1.71
C VAL A 32 2.13 -7.15 0.49
N GLN A 33 2.75 -7.37 -0.67
CA GLN A 33 2.05 -7.79 -1.90
C GLN A 33 1.42 -9.18 -1.75
N GLU A 34 2.12 -10.13 -1.14
CA GLU A 34 1.58 -11.46 -0.86
C GLU A 34 0.35 -11.40 0.05
N GLU A 35 0.43 -10.62 1.13
CA GLU A 35 -0.68 -10.44 2.08
C GLU A 35 -1.86 -9.68 1.45
N ALA A 36 -1.58 -8.68 0.62
CA ALA A 36 -2.60 -8.01 -0.18
C ALA A 36 -3.29 -8.98 -1.15
N TYR A 37 -2.53 -9.83 -1.84
CA TYR A 37 -3.06 -10.82 -2.77
C TYR A 37 -3.96 -11.85 -2.05
N LYS A 38 -3.51 -12.38 -0.90
CA LYS A 38 -4.30 -13.32 -0.07
C LYS A 38 -5.63 -12.74 0.39
N LYS A 39 -5.68 -11.42 0.63
CA LYS A 39 -6.90 -10.70 1.04
C LYS A 39 -7.78 -10.25 -0.13
N GLY A 40 -7.37 -10.50 -1.39
CA GLY A 40 -8.09 -10.05 -2.58
C GLY A 40 -7.93 -8.55 -2.88
N TYR A 41 -6.91 -7.90 -2.32
CA TYR A 41 -6.62 -6.48 -2.53
C TYR A 41 -5.82 -6.27 -3.83
N TYR A 42 -6.38 -6.71 -4.96
CA TYR A 42 -5.67 -6.71 -6.25
C TYR A 42 -5.25 -5.31 -6.72
N GLU A 43 -6.07 -4.30 -6.43
CA GLU A 43 -5.74 -2.88 -6.71
C GLU A 43 -4.51 -2.42 -5.92
N LEU A 44 -4.41 -2.80 -4.63
CA LEU A 44 -3.20 -2.56 -3.85
C LEU A 44 -2.00 -3.31 -4.43
N VAL A 45 -2.16 -4.55 -4.89
CA VAL A 45 -1.06 -5.30 -5.51
C VAL A 45 -0.52 -4.59 -6.76
N VAL A 46 -1.40 -4.09 -7.63
CA VAL A 46 -1.03 -3.29 -8.82
C VAL A 46 -0.34 -1.99 -8.38
N PHE A 47 -0.95 -1.25 -7.44
CA PHE A 47 -0.38 -0.02 -6.90
C PHE A 47 1.03 -0.23 -6.33
N LEU A 48 1.27 -1.29 -5.56
CA LEU A 48 2.59 -1.60 -4.99
C LEU A 48 3.62 -1.97 -6.06
N ASN A 49 3.19 -2.44 -7.24
CA ASN A 49 4.11 -2.70 -8.36
C ASN A 49 4.50 -1.41 -9.08
N GLU A 50 3.54 -0.51 -9.30
CA GLU A 50 3.71 0.69 -10.14
C GLU A 50 4.21 1.91 -9.35
N HIS A 51 3.87 2.01 -8.06
CA HIS A 51 4.04 3.21 -7.23
C HIS A 51 4.82 2.93 -5.94
N LYS A 52 5.96 2.24 -6.07
CA LYS A 52 6.83 1.85 -4.94
C LYS A 52 7.33 3.04 -4.13
N LYS A 53 7.66 4.14 -4.83
CA LYS A 53 8.21 5.35 -4.21
C LYS A 53 7.15 6.03 -3.34
N GLU A 54 5.96 6.22 -3.89
CA GLU A 54 4.83 6.86 -3.22
C GLU A 54 4.36 6.03 -2.03
N TYR A 55 4.35 4.70 -2.17
CA TYR A 55 4.10 3.81 -1.05
C TYR A 55 5.14 3.99 0.07
N ALA A 56 6.44 3.99 -0.26
CA ALA A 56 7.49 4.17 0.75
C ALA A 56 7.42 5.54 1.43
N GLU A 57 7.16 6.61 0.66
CA GLU A 57 6.95 7.96 1.19
C GLU A 57 5.73 8.01 2.12
N PHE A 58 4.63 7.33 1.79
CA PHE A 58 3.47 7.22 2.66
C PHE A 58 3.77 6.47 3.95
N ILE A 59 4.47 5.33 3.90
CA ILE A 59 4.83 4.59 5.11
C ILE A 59 5.75 5.41 6.03
N LEU A 60 6.63 6.23 5.46
CA LEU A 60 7.54 7.10 6.23
C LEU A 60 6.85 8.35 6.80
N THR A 61 5.95 8.97 6.04
CA THR A 61 5.47 10.33 6.33
C THR A 61 3.99 10.40 6.71
N GLY A 62 3.22 9.35 6.41
CA GLY A 62 1.76 9.35 6.52
C GLY A 62 1.04 10.23 5.50
N LYS A 63 1.76 10.91 4.60
CA LYS A 63 1.18 11.78 3.58
C LYS A 63 0.71 10.96 2.39
N ARG A 64 -0.52 11.25 1.94
CA ARG A 64 -1.13 10.65 0.76
C ARG A 64 -0.98 11.59 -0.43
#